data_AF-A0A924UM76-F1
#
_entry.id   AF-A0A924UM76-F1
#
_cell.length_a   1.000
_cell.length_b   1.000
_cell.length_c   1.000
_cell.angle_alpha   90.00
_cell.angle_beta   90.00
_cell.angle_gamma   90.00
#
_symmetry.space_group_name_H-M   'P 1'
#
loop_
_entity.id
_entity.type
_entity.pdbx_description
1 polymer ?
#
loop_
_entity_poly.entity_id
_entity_poly.type
_entity_poly.pdbx_seq_one_letter_code
_entity_poly.pdbx_strand_id
1 'polypeptide(L)'
;MKTVLTPHLLGFLIERGYTYCLAQTQILSKADAFIGITLTPVKVKPRMENMPVGYDTYFKITREPMQMACGIDDTEVYINLDIKPAKKSTPIIFSGSIKNNFVS
;
A
#
# COMPACT_ATOMS: atom_id res chain seq x y z
N MET A 1 -11.41 8.47 2.67
CA MET A 1 -11.95 8.28 4.01
C MET A 1 -11.01 7.36 4.77
N LYS A 2 -10.60 7.76 5.98
CA LYS A 2 -9.79 6.95 6.89
C LYS A 2 -10.68 6.45 8.03
N THR A 3 -10.58 5.18 8.40
CA THR A 3 -11.37 4.56 9.48
C THR A 3 -10.52 3.59 10.30
N VAL A 4 -10.91 3.28 11.54
CA VAL A 4 -10.19 2.31 12.38
C VAL A 4 -10.29 0.91 11.75
N LEU A 5 -9.17 0.18 11.76
CA LEU A 5 -9.16 -1.20 11.32
C LEU A 5 -9.90 -2.08 12.34
N THR A 6 -10.85 -2.87 11.87
CA THR A 6 -11.56 -3.87 12.67
C THR A 6 -11.59 -5.22 11.95
N PRO A 7 -11.77 -6.35 12.66
CA PRO A 7 -11.81 -7.66 12.01
C PRO A 7 -12.97 -7.77 11.02
N HIS A 8 -14.11 -7.17 11.35
CA HIS A 8 -15.29 -7.11 10.48
C HIS A 8 -14.99 -6.33 9.18
N LEU A 9 -14.35 -5.17 9.28
CA LEU A 9 -13.94 -4.40 8.09
C LEU A 9 -12.94 -5.17 7.24
N LEU A 10 -11.98 -5.87 7.86
CA LEU A 10 -11.00 -6.67 7.15
C LEU A 10 -11.66 -7.83 6.38
N GLY A 11 -12.59 -8.54 7.03
CA GLY A 11 -13.39 -9.59 6.39
C GLY A 11 -14.16 -9.08 5.17
N PHE A 12 -14.85 -7.94 5.32
CA PHE A 12 -15.55 -7.29 4.22
C PHE A 12 -14.62 -6.95 3.03
N LEU A 13 -13.40 -6.48 3.29
CA LEU A 13 -12.43 -6.19 2.23
C LEU A 13 -11.94 -7.46 1.52
N ILE A 14 -11.72 -8.54 2.26
CA ILE A 14 -11.34 -9.85 1.68
C ILE A 14 -12.44 -10.36 0.76
N GLU A 15 -13.70 -10.31 1.19
CA GLU A 15 -14.86 -10.71 0.38
C GLU A 15 -15.01 -9.88 -0.90
N ARG A 16 -14.58 -8.60 -0.88
CA ARG A 16 -14.55 -7.72 -2.07
C ARG A 16 -13.34 -7.91 -2.97
N GLY A 17 -12.48 -8.89 -2.65
CA GLY A 17 -11.34 -9.32 -3.46
C GLY A 17 -10.07 -8.50 -3.24
N TYR A 18 -9.96 -7.77 -2.14
CA TYR A 18 -8.68 -7.19 -1.73
C TYR A 18 -7.76 -8.28 -1.17
N THR A 19 -6.49 -8.27 -1.56
CA THR A 19 -5.55 -9.37 -1.24
C THR A 19 -4.28 -8.89 -0.54
N TYR A 20 -3.96 -7.59 -0.66
CA TYR A 20 -2.81 -6.96 -0.01
C TYR A 20 -3.20 -5.61 0.59
N CYS A 21 -2.38 -5.11 1.51
CA CYS A 21 -2.46 -3.75 2.05
C CYS A 21 -1.11 -3.07 1.90
N LEU A 22 -1.09 -1.88 1.28
CA LEU A 22 0.06 -0.98 1.38
C LEU A 22 0.08 -0.38 2.78
N ALA A 23 1.24 -0.29 3.41
CA ALA A 23 1.39 0.19 4.78
C ALA A 23 2.21 1.47 4.82
N GLN A 24 1.68 2.45 5.56
CA GLN A 24 2.35 3.70 5.89
C GLN A 24 2.40 3.83 7.40
N THR A 25 3.61 3.98 7.94
CA THR A 25 3.89 4.09 9.37
C THR A 25 4.27 5.52 9.71
N GLN A 26 3.71 6.04 10.78
CA GLN A 26 3.96 7.39 11.24
C GLN A 26 4.08 7.41 12.76
N ILE A 27 5.00 8.22 13.28
CA ILE A 27 5.12 8.47 14.71
C ILE A 27 4.08 9.53 15.08
N LEU A 28 3.13 9.17 15.95
CA LEU A 28 2.06 10.06 16.38
C LEU A 28 2.47 10.87 17.61
N SER A 29 3.17 10.26 18.56
CA SER A 29 3.78 10.94 19.72
C SER A 29 5.20 10.42 19.93
N LYS A 30 6.15 11.34 20.09
CA LYS A 30 7.55 10.99 20.40
C LYS A 30 7.76 10.70 21.88
N ALA A 31 6.91 11.23 22.76
CA ALA A 31 7.06 11.08 24.20
C ALA A 31 6.59 9.70 24.69
N ASP A 32 5.52 9.18 24.10
CA ASP A 32 4.87 7.93 24.51
C ASP A 32 5.10 6.77 23.53
N ALA A 33 6.03 6.94 22.57
CA ALA A 33 6.32 5.97 21.51
C ALA A 33 5.08 5.48 20.72
N PHE A 34 4.04 6.31 20.62
CA PHE A 34 2.77 5.94 20.00
C PHE A 34 2.88 5.92 18.46
N ILE A 35 2.59 4.78 17.86
CA ILE A 35 2.75 4.56 16.41
C ILE A 35 1.38 4.55 15.73
N GLY A 36 1.26 5.24 14.61
CA GLY A 36 0.12 5.15 13.71
C GLY A 36 0.47 4.34 12.48
N ILE A 37 -0.34 3.34 12.15
CA ILE A 37 -0.23 2.59 10.90
C ILE A 37 -1.48 2.85 10.06
N THR A 38 -1.29 3.28 8.82
CA THR A 38 -2.37 3.42 7.84
C THR A 38 -2.20 2.37 6.75
N LEU A 39 -3.19 1.48 6.63
CA LEU A 39 -3.25 0.43 5.63
C LEU A 39 -4.15 0.87 4.46
N THR A 40 -3.71 0.66 3.22
CA THR A 40 -4.52 0.91 2.02
C THR A 40 -4.72 -0.40 1.25
N PRO A 41 -5.93 -0.95 1.20
CA PRO A 41 -6.19 -2.25 0.59
C PRO A 41 -6.08 -2.18 -0.93
N VAL A 42 -5.44 -3.20 -1.52
CA VAL A 42 -5.24 -3.35 -2.97
C VAL A 42 -5.51 -4.80 -3.40
N LYS A 43 -6.01 -4.98 -4.63
CA LYS A 43 -6.39 -6.30 -5.16
C LYS A 43 -5.24 -7.08 -5.78
N VAL A 44 -4.16 -6.40 -6.14
CA VAL A 44 -3.00 -6.97 -6.85
C VAL A 44 -1.76 -6.81 -6.00
N LYS A 45 -0.85 -7.80 -6.07
CA LYS A 45 0.43 -7.77 -5.36
C LYS A 45 1.25 -6.54 -5.79
N PRO A 46 1.63 -5.64 -4.86
CA PRO A 46 2.51 -4.53 -5.16
C PRO A 46 3.92 -5.00 -5.55
N ARG A 47 4.62 -4.20 -6.36
CA ARG A 47 6.05 -4.36 -6.62
C ARG A 47 6.82 -3.39 -5.73
N MET A 48 7.83 -3.89 -5.02
CA MET A 48 8.65 -3.04 -4.14
C MET A 48 9.34 -1.90 -4.89
N GLU A 49 9.84 -2.18 -6.09
CA GLU A 49 10.51 -1.21 -6.97
C GLU A 49 9.62 -0.02 -7.38
N ASN A 50 8.28 -0.21 -7.35
CA ASN A 50 7.29 0.80 -7.72
C ASN A 50 6.33 1.08 -6.55
N MET A 51 6.84 1.03 -5.32
CA MET A 51 6.04 1.36 -4.14
C MET A 51 5.58 2.82 -4.25
N PRO A 52 4.28 3.13 -4.09
CA PRO A 52 3.83 4.51 -4.15
C PRO A 52 4.48 5.34 -3.03
N VAL A 53 4.77 6.60 -3.33
CA VAL A 53 5.41 7.51 -2.37
C VAL A 53 4.59 7.59 -1.08
N GLY A 54 5.29 7.50 0.05
CA GLY A 54 4.70 7.56 1.39
C GLY A 54 4.28 6.21 1.97
N TYR A 55 4.42 5.11 1.24
CA TYR A 55 4.27 3.76 1.79
C TYR A 55 5.63 3.11 2.01
N ASP A 56 5.78 2.45 3.15
CA ASP A 56 7.04 1.83 3.58
C ASP A 56 7.15 0.39 3.09
N THR A 57 6.02 -0.32 3.04
CA THR A 57 5.94 -1.75 2.71
C THR A 57 4.53 -2.15 2.29
N TYR A 58 4.33 -3.45 2.06
CA TYR A 58 3.01 -4.03 1.90
C TYR A 58 2.91 -5.37 2.63
N PHE A 59 1.69 -5.71 3.03
CA PHE A 59 1.35 -6.98 3.69
C PHE A 59 0.32 -7.75 2.89
N LYS A 60 0.32 -9.08 3.02
CA LYS A 60 -0.80 -9.89 2.56
C LYS A 60 -1.97 -9.67 3.52
N ILE A 61 -3.16 -9.39 3.02
CA ILE A 61 -4.30 -8.97 3.85
C ILE A 61 -4.68 -10.03 4.92
N THR A 62 -4.40 -11.30 4.64
CA THR A 62 -4.70 -12.45 5.53
C THR A 62 -3.56 -12.80 6.50
N ARG A 63 -2.57 -11.91 6.68
CA ARG A 63 -1.40 -12.13 7.54
C ARG A 63 -1.35 -11.05 8.63
N GLU A 64 -0.39 -10.13 8.56
CA GLU A 64 -0.16 -9.09 9.56
C GLU A 64 -1.40 -8.20 9.76
N PRO A 65 -2.14 -7.77 8.71
CA PRO A 65 -3.37 -6.99 8.89
C PRO A 65 -4.45 -7.74 9.68
N MET A 66 -4.46 -9.07 9.65
CA MET A 66 -5.40 -9.88 10.42
C MET A 66 -5.09 -9.82 11.92
N GLN A 67 -3.80 -9.76 12.28
CA GLN A 67 -3.37 -9.56 13.66
C GLN A 67 -3.63 -8.11 14.09
N MET A 68 -3.28 -7.14 13.25
CA MET A 68 -3.51 -5.71 13.50
C MET A 68 -4.99 -5.38 13.73
N ALA A 69 -5.89 -6.09 13.04
CA ALA A 69 -7.33 -5.89 13.20
C ALA A 69 -7.86 -6.30 14.57
N CYS A 70 -7.14 -7.16 15.31
CA CYS A 70 -7.48 -7.51 16.69
C CYS A 70 -6.94 -6.50 17.71
N GLY A 71 -6.23 -5.46 17.27
CA GLY A 71 -5.56 -4.49 18.13
C GLY A 71 -4.09 -4.85 18.41
N ILE A 72 -3.28 -3.82 18.60
CA ILE A 72 -1.87 -3.91 18.99
C ILE A 72 -1.62 -2.82 20.03
N ASP A 73 -0.86 -3.15 21.06
CA ASP A 73 -0.51 -2.19 22.12
C ASP A 73 0.26 -0.99 21.53
N ASP A 74 -0.01 0.19 22.08
CA ASP A 74 0.61 1.48 21.72
C ASP A 74 0.59 1.82 20.22
N THR A 75 -0.35 1.21 19.48
CA THR A 75 -0.45 1.36 18.03
C THR A 75 -1.89 1.58 17.59
N GLU A 76 -2.15 2.68 16.89
CA GLU A 76 -3.41 2.89 16.19
C GLU A 76 -3.31 2.44 14.74
N VAL A 77 -4.15 1.48 14.37
CA VAL A 77 -4.21 0.96 13.01
C VAL A 77 -5.48 1.43 12.31
N TYR A 78 -5.29 2.01 11.14
CA TYR A 78 -6.34 2.59 10.32
C TYR A 78 -6.35 1.97 8.92
N ILE A 79 -7.52 1.99 8.28
CA ILE A 79 -7.71 1.69 6.86
C ILE A 79 -8.04 2.98 6.12
N ASN A 80 -7.31 3.24 5.04
CA ASN A 80 -7.64 4.25 4.06
C ASN A 80 -8.47 3.64 2.92
N LEU A 81 -9.72 4.09 2.78
CA LEU A 81 -10.67 3.67 1.75
C LEU A 81 -10.70 4.62 0.54
N ASP A 82 -9.84 5.65 0.49
CA ASP A 82 -9.63 6.43 -0.74
C ASP A 82 -8.85 5.60 -1.77
N ILE A 83 -9.54 4.60 -2.32
CA ILE A 83 -9.05 3.72 -3.37
C ILE A 83 -8.99 4.52 -4.65
N LYS A 84 -7.92 5.32 -4.82
CA LYS A 84 -7.62 5.91 -6.12
C LYS A 84 -7.18 4.76 -7.03
N PRO A 85 -7.77 4.60 -8.22
CA PRO A 85 -7.26 3.61 -9.18
C PRO A 85 -5.77 3.91 -9.40
N ALA A 86 -4.92 2.91 -9.17
CA ALA A 86 -3.49 3.04 -9.39
C ALA A 86 -3.29 3.58 -10.81
N LYS A 87 -2.73 4.80 -10.93
CA LYS A 87 -2.33 5.33 -12.23
C LYS A 87 -1.35 4.31 -12.80
N LYS A 88 -1.71 3.70 -13.94
CA LYS A 88 -0.78 2.87 -14.69
C LYS A 88 0.44 3.75 -14.96
N SER A 89 1.59 3.40 -14.39
CA SER A 89 2.84 4.00 -14.80
C SER A 89 2.99 3.73 -16.29
N THR A 90 2.91 4.79 -17.07
CA THR A 90 3.12 4.73 -18.52
C THR A 90 4.52 4.15 -18.73
N PRO A 91 4.70 3.07 -19.50
CA PRO A 91 6.04 2.63 -19.85
C PRO A 91 6.72 3.77 -20.61
N ILE A 92 7.89 4.19 -20.14
CA ILE A 92 8.76 5.12 -20.86
C ILE A 92 9.20 4.36 -22.13
N ILE A 93 8.54 4.62 -23.26
CA ILE A 93 9.00 4.15 -24.56
C ILE A 93 10.19 5.04 -24.93
N PHE A 94 11.41 4.54 -24.71
CA PHE A 94 12.60 5.11 -25.34
C PHE A 94 12.51 4.88 -26.84
N SER A 95 12.04 5.87 -27.60
CA SER A 95 12.19 5.92 -29.06
C SER A 95 13.62 6.35 -29.39
N GLY A 96 14.56 5.42 -29.23
CA GLY A 96 15.92 5.58 -29.75
C GLY A 96 15.91 5.41 -31.26
N SER A 97 15.91 6.52 -32.00
CA SER A 97 16.09 6.54 -33.45
C SER A 97 17.51 6.05 -33.78
N ILE A 98 17.64 4.82 -34.28
CA ILE A 98 18.89 4.30 -34.83
C ILE A 98 19.12 5.01 -36.16
N LYS A 99 20.00 6.01 -36.18
CA LYS A 99 20.53 6.57 -37.43
C LYS A 99 21.56 5.57 -37.98
N ASN A 100 21.17 4.82 -39.00
CA ASN A 100 22.11 4.07 -39.84
C ASN A 100 22.99 5.06 -40.61
N ASN A 101 24.26 5.17 -40.23
CA ASN A 101 25.29 5.75 -41.10
C ASN A 101 25.82 4.64 -42.02
N PHE A 102 25.25 4.56 -43.23
CA PHE A 102 25.94 3.98 -44.37
C PHE A 102 26.90 5.05 -44.90
N VAL A 103 28.20 4.77 -44.90
CA VAL A 103 29.19 5.51 -45.68
C VAL A 103 29.85 4.48 -46.60
N SER A 104 29.73 4.74 -47.90
CA SER A 104 30.37 4.01 -49.00
C SER A 104 31.86 4.34 -49.11
#